data_AF-A0A1W9U765-F1
#
_entry.id   AF-A0A1W9U765-F1
#
_cell.length_a   1.000
_cell.length_b   1.000
_cell.length_c   1.000
_cell.angle_alpha   90.00
_cell.angle_beta   90.00
_cell.angle_gamma   90.00
#
_symmetry.space_group_name_H-M   'P 1'
#
loop_
_entity.id
_entity.type
_entity.pdbx_description
1 polymer ?
#
loop_
_entity_poly.entity_id
_entity_poly.type
_entity_poly.pdbx_seq_one_letter_code
_entity_poly.pdbx_strand_id
1 'polypeptide(L)'
;AIKSVETKMRIVIEDVFDEYDKEYYTYVSGKDGSLNKESDPGRFKDDEIGNQEVSYAIEFTDWAEWLAMDIDHESLSKYSELEIIGHCLLEMTFYGFTREDIKKAIHTIHKEH
;
A
#
# COMPACT_ATOMS: atom_id res chain seq x y z
N ALA A 1 -25.19 -3.70 -2.44
CA ALA A 1 -24.02 -4.27 -3.12
C ALA A 1 -22.93 -3.22 -3.16
N ILE A 2 -21.69 -3.58 -2.86
CA ILE A 2 -20.54 -2.69 -3.07
C ILE A 2 -20.42 -2.48 -4.59
N LYS A 3 -20.31 -1.23 -5.02
CA LYS A 3 -20.15 -0.90 -6.44
C LYS A 3 -18.73 -1.29 -6.84
N SER A 4 -18.53 -2.09 -7.90
CA SER A 4 -17.17 -2.42 -8.33
C SER A 4 -16.46 -1.15 -8.80
N VAL A 5 -15.25 -0.97 -8.32
CA VAL A 5 -14.32 0.07 -8.76
C VAL A 5 -13.28 -0.64 -9.61
N GLU A 6 -12.95 -0.12 -10.78
CA GLU A 6 -11.77 -0.60 -11.52
C GLU A 6 -10.56 0.19 -11.03
N THR A 7 -9.46 -0.51 -10.72
CA THR A 7 -8.19 0.11 -10.34
C THR A 7 -7.04 -0.62 -11.01
N LYS A 8 -5.96 0.12 -11.31
CA LYS A 8 -4.68 -0.46 -11.75
C LYS A 8 -3.74 -0.73 -10.57
N MET A 9 -4.14 -0.31 -9.38
CA MET A 9 -3.36 -0.50 -8.16
C MET A 9 -3.36 -1.98 -7.78
N ARG A 10 -2.18 -2.50 -7.46
CA ARG A 10 -2.03 -3.84 -6.89
C ARG A 10 -1.40 -3.77 -5.52
N ILE A 11 -1.83 -4.68 -4.65
CA ILE A 11 -1.29 -4.85 -3.31
C ILE A 11 -0.01 -5.65 -3.41
N VAL A 12 1.07 -5.06 -2.91
CA VAL A 12 2.39 -5.68 -2.80
C VAL A 12 2.68 -5.89 -1.33
N ILE A 13 3.01 -7.14 -0.99
CA ILE A 13 3.45 -7.57 0.34
C ILE A 13 4.91 -8.01 0.21
N GLU A 14 5.77 -7.42 1.01
CA GLU A 14 7.22 -7.69 1.02
C GLU A 14 7.80 -7.68 2.43
N ASP A 15 8.89 -8.42 2.65
CA ASP A 15 9.62 -8.33 3.92
C ASP A 15 10.73 -7.30 3.76
N VAL A 16 10.68 -6.25 4.56
CA VAL A 16 11.64 -5.14 4.53
C VAL A 16 12.51 -5.23 5.77
N PHE A 17 13.82 -5.08 5.57
CA PHE A 17 14.76 -5.03 6.69
C PHE A 17 14.78 -3.63 7.29
N ASP A 18 14.47 -3.52 8.58
CA ASP A 18 14.59 -2.28 9.34
C ASP A 18 16.04 -2.08 9.80
N GLU A 19 16.69 -1.02 9.33
CA GLU A 19 18.07 -0.72 9.72
C GLU A 19 18.22 -0.23 11.17
N TYR A 20 17.18 0.32 11.77
CA TYR A 20 17.19 0.81 13.15
C TYR A 20 17.06 -0.35 14.13
N ASP A 21 16.04 -1.19 13.95
CA ASP A 21 15.76 -2.30 14.86
C ASP A 21 16.49 -3.62 14.50
N LYS A 22 17.13 -3.69 13.32
CA LYS A 22 17.84 -4.86 12.79
C LYS A 22 16.97 -6.11 12.63
N GLU A 23 15.68 -5.92 12.41
CA GLU A 23 14.70 -6.99 12.20
C GLU A 23 13.96 -6.81 10.87
N TYR A 24 13.39 -7.90 10.35
CA TYR A 24 12.49 -7.83 9.21
C TYR A 24 11.07 -7.56 9.68
N TYR A 25 10.36 -6.69 8.97
CA TYR A 25 8.93 -6.51 9.13
C TYR A 25 8.23 -6.68 7.78
N THR A 26 6.95 -7.03 7.81
CA THR A 26 6.14 -7.09 6.60
C THR A 26 5.61 -5.71 6.25
N TYR A 27 5.85 -5.28 5.03
CA TYR A 27 5.37 -4.03 4.47
C TYR A 27 4.29 -4.31 3.43
N VAL A 28 3.17 -3.60 3.53
CA VAL A 28 2.06 -3.67 2.57
C VAL A 28 1.94 -2.32 1.86
N SER A 29 1.97 -2.32 0.54
CA SER A 29 1.88 -1.10 -0.26
C SER A 29 1.04 -1.30 -1.52
N GLY A 30 0.61 -0.19 -2.12
CA GLY A 30 0.03 -0.18 -3.45
C GLY A 30 1.08 0.15 -4.52
N LYS A 31 1.07 -0.55 -5.66
CA LYS A 31 1.83 -0.16 -6.86
C LYS A 31 0.94 -0.16 -8.11
N ASP A 32 1.00 0.89 -8.92
CA ASP A 32 0.18 1.02 -10.14
C ASP A 32 0.99 0.86 -11.45
N GLY A 33 2.29 0.57 -11.33
CA GLY A 33 3.21 0.42 -12.45
C GLY A 33 3.96 1.70 -12.86
N SER A 34 3.62 2.84 -12.26
CA SER A 34 4.33 4.10 -12.51
C SER A 34 5.74 4.06 -11.90
N LEU A 35 6.72 4.65 -12.58
CA LEU A 35 8.11 4.73 -12.09
C LEU A 35 8.34 5.98 -11.24
N ASN A 36 9.26 5.90 -10.28
CA ASN A 36 9.64 7.03 -9.41
C ASN A 36 10.09 8.27 -10.21
N LYS A 37 10.87 8.07 -11.29
CA LYS A 37 11.31 9.17 -12.16
C LYS A 37 10.17 9.86 -12.91
N GLU A 38 9.03 9.19 -13.07
CA GLU A 38 7.84 9.73 -13.74
C GLU A 38 6.93 10.46 -12.75
N SER A 39 6.86 9.98 -11.50
CA SER A 39 6.00 10.57 -10.47
C SER A 39 6.55 11.87 -9.88
N ASP A 40 7.87 11.95 -9.69
CA ASP A 40 8.56 13.17 -9.23
C ASP A 40 9.92 13.33 -9.93
N PRO A 41 9.93 13.82 -11.19
CA PRO A 41 11.16 13.99 -11.98
C PRO A 41 12.12 15.06 -11.40
N GLY A 42 11.66 15.89 -10.47
CA GLY A 42 12.52 16.85 -9.77
C GLY A 42 13.36 16.19 -8.68
N ARG A 43 12.84 15.10 -8.09
CA ARG A 43 13.49 14.34 -7.01
C ARG A 43 14.27 13.14 -7.53
N PHE A 44 13.72 12.40 -8.48
CA PHE A 44 14.30 11.15 -8.98
C PHE A 44 14.94 11.31 -10.35
N LYS A 45 16.05 10.59 -10.57
CA LYS A 45 16.81 10.60 -11.83
C LYS A 45 16.58 9.29 -12.59
N ASP A 46 17.04 9.22 -13.83
CA ASP A 46 17.04 7.97 -14.57
C ASP A 46 18.19 7.06 -14.10
N ASP A 47 18.02 6.48 -12.92
CA ASP A 47 18.95 5.58 -12.24
C ASP A 47 18.19 4.40 -11.61
N GLU A 48 18.87 3.58 -10.81
CA GLU A 48 18.27 2.40 -10.20
C GLU A 48 17.01 2.73 -9.38
N ILE A 49 17.04 3.79 -8.57
CA ILE A 49 15.90 4.18 -7.72
C ILE A 49 14.78 4.79 -8.56
N GLY A 50 15.12 5.68 -9.49
CA GLY A 50 14.11 6.29 -10.35
C GLY A 50 13.44 5.32 -11.32
N ASN A 51 14.09 4.20 -11.63
CA ASN A 51 13.52 3.11 -12.43
C ASN A 51 12.77 2.05 -11.61
N GLN A 52 12.69 2.20 -10.28
CA GLN A 52 11.77 1.41 -9.47
C GLN A 52 10.36 1.99 -9.56
N GLU A 53 9.37 1.13 -9.37
CA GLU A 53 7.98 1.56 -9.26
C GLU A 53 7.75 2.40 -8.00
N VAL A 54 6.77 3.29 -8.07
CA VAL A 54 6.29 4.05 -6.93
C VAL A 54 5.53 3.13 -5.97
N SER A 55 5.90 3.19 -4.70
CA SER A 55 5.13 2.58 -3.61
C SER A 55 4.20 3.62 -2.99
N TYR A 56 2.91 3.29 -2.92
CA TYR A 56 1.88 4.12 -2.30
C TYR A 56 1.47 3.53 -0.94
N ALA A 57 1.37 4.42 0.04
CA ALA A 57 0.62 4.16 1.27
C ALA A 57 -0.85 3.95 0.92
N ILE A 58 -1.45 2.85 1.38
CA ILE A 58 -2.82 2.48 1.02
C ILE A 58 -3.77 2.41 2.21
N GLU A 59 -3.29 2.48 3.45
CA GLU A 59 -4.02 2.35 4.73
C GLU A 59 -5.20 3.30 4.94
N PHE A 60 -5.28 4.38 4.15
CA PHE A 60 -6.41 5.32 4.12
C PHE A 60 -7.37 5.15 2.94
N THR A 61 -7.11 4.17 2.07
CA THR A 61 -7.93 3.87 0.89
C THR A 61 -9.31 3.37 1.30
N ASP A 62 -10.32 3.71 0.50
CA ASP A 62 -11.65 3.17 0.72
C ASP A 62 -11.67 1.65 0.60
N TRP A 63 -12.35 0.97 1.51
CA TRP A 63 -12.38 -0.51 1.50
C TRP A 63 -12.94 -1.09 0.20
N ALA A 64 -13.87 -0.41 -0.49
CA ALA A 64 -14.38 -0.90 -1.77
C ALA A 64 -13.31 -0.84 -2.88
N GLU A 65 -12.43 0.16 -2.83
CA GLU A 65 -11.31 0.29 -3.75
C GLU A 65 -10.20 -0.70 -3.40
N TRP A 66 -9.92 -0.89 -2.10
CA TRP A 66 -8.96 -1.89 -1.62
C TRP A 66 -9.30 -3.31 -2.09
N LEU A 67 -10.56 -3.70 -1.92
CA LEU A 67 -11.06 -5.03 -2.31
C LEU A 67 -11.11 -5.22 -3.84
N ALA A 68 -10.90 -4.16 -4.62
CA ALA A 68 -10.82 -4.23 -6.08
C ALA A 68 -9.37 -4.27 -6.60
N MET A 69 -8.37 -4.12 -5.73
CA MET A 69 -6.96 -4.23 -6.11
C MET A 69 -6.57 -5.69 -6.32
N ASP A 70 -5.75 -5.93 -7.34
CA ASP A 70 -5.13 -7.24 -7.52
C ASP A 70 -4.00 -7.45 -6.50
N ILE A 71 -3.63 -8.70 -6.23
CA ILE A 71 -2.42 -9.02 -5.47
C ILE A 71 -1.26 -9.23 -6.45
N ASP A 72 -0.10 -8.64 -6.13
CA ASP A 72 1.09 -8.81 -6.95
C ASP A 72 1.53 -10.28 -7.07
N HIS A 73 2.05 -10.63 -8.25
CA HIS A 73 2.45 -12.00 -8.57
C HIS A 73 3.56 -12.53 -7.64
N GLU A 74 4.52 -11.69 -7.26
CA GLU A 74 5.59 -12.10 -6.35
C GLU A 74 5.03 -12.38 -4.95
N SER A 75 4.13 -11.52 -4.46
CA SER A 75 3.44 -11.75 -3.20
C SER A 75 2.62 -13.05 -3.21
N LEU A 76 1.88 -13.33 -4.30
CA LEU A 76 1.16 -14.60 -4.47
C LEU A 76 2.08 -15.82 -4.49
N SER A 77 3.33 -15.67 -4.93
CA SER A 77 4.31 -16.76 -4.96
C SER A 77 4.96 -17.03 -3.61
N LYS A 78 5.02 -16.01 -2.75
CA LYS A 78 5.78 -16.03 -1.50
C LYS A 78 4.91 -16.31 -0.26
N TYR A 79 3.68 -15.81 -0.25
CA TYR A 79 2.78 -15.89 0.90
C TYR A 79 1.60 -16.82 0.61
N SER A 80 1.11 -17.51 1.64
CA SER A 80 -0.15 -18.22 1.56
C SER A 80 -1.33 -17.25 1.49
N GLU A 81 -2.46 -17.71 0.97
CA GLU A 81 -3.70 -16.92 0.92
C GLU A 81 -4.11 -16.39 2.30
N LEU A 82 -3.92 -17.18 3.36
CA LEU A 82 -4.25 -16.76 4.73
C LEU A 82 -3.31 -15.67 5.26
N GLU A 83 -2.01 -15.75 4.94
CA GLU A 83 -1.05 -14.70 5.30
C GLU A 83 -1.38 -13.40 4.55
N ILE A 84 -1.67 -13.48 3.25
CA ILE A 84 -2.08 -12.33 2.43
C ILE A 84 -3.31 -11.65 3.05
N ILE A 85 -4.36 -12.42 3.34
CA ILE A 85 -5.57 -11.89 3.98
C ILE A 85 -5.24 -11.25 5.34
N GLY A 86 -4.37 -11.90 6.14
CA GLY A 86 -3.93 -11.38 7.43
C GLY A 86 -3.23 -10.02 7.33
N HIS A 87 -2.27 -9.90 6.41
CA HIS A 87 -1.55 -8.65 6.16
C HIS A 87 -2.48 -7.55 5.63
N CYS A 88 -3.37 -7.86 4.68
CA CYS A 88 -4.35 -6.91 4.18
C CYS A 88 -5.28 -6.40 5.29
N LEU A 89 -5.79 -7.29 6.15
CA LEU A 89 -6.66 -6.90 7.27
C LEU A 89 -5.92 -6.02 8.28
N LEU A 90 -4.66 -6.33 8.59
CA LEU A 90 -3.83 -5.52 9.47
C LEU A 90 -3.67 -4.10 8.90
N GLU A 91 -3.30 -3.99 7.63
CA GLU A 91 -3.09 -2.70 6.96
C GLU A 91 -4.39 -1.89 6.86
N MET A 92 -5.50 -2.53 6.43
CA MET A 92 -6.83 -1.91 6.33
C MET A 92 -7.37 -1.39 7.66
N THR A 93 -6.86 -1.90 8.78
CA THR A 93 -7.31 -1.55 10.14
C THR A 93 -6.27 -0.80 10.96
N PHE A 94 -5.15 -0.39 10.35
CA PHE A 94 -4.04 0.27 11.03
C PHE A 94 -4.48 1.56 11.75
N TYR A 95 -5.36 2.35 11.12
CA TYR A 95 -5.92 3.58 11.69
C TYR A 95 -7.30 3.41 12.34
N GLY A 96 -7.77 2.18 12.51
CA GLY A 96 -9.03 1.85 13.19
C GLY A 96 -9.83 0.76 12.50
N PHE A 97 -10.78 0.18 13.24
CA PHE A 97 -11.58 -0.96 12.76
C PHE A 97 -12.86 -0.56 12.02
N THR A 98 -13.15 0.73 11.91
CA THR A 98 -14.33 1.25 11.21
C THR A 98 -13.94 2.30 10.19
N ARG A 99 -14.73 2.40 9.13
CA ARG A 99 -14.56 3.44 8.10
C ARG A 99 -14.68 4.85 8.69
N GLU A 100 -15.50 5.01 9.73
CA GLU A 100 -15.65 6.26 10.46
C GLU A 100 -14.37 6.66 11.20
N ASP A 101 -13.65 5.70 11.78
CA ASP A 101 -12.40 5.97 12.50
C ASP A 101 -11.28 6.35 11.53
N ILE A 102 -11.17 5.64 10.40
CA ILE A 102 -10.23 5.98 9.32
C ILE A 102 -10.50 7.40 8.78
N LYS A 103 -11.77 7.74 8.53
CA LYS A 103 -12.16 9.11 8.10
C LYS A 103 -11.82 10.18 9.13
N LYS A 104 -11.98 9.90 10.42
CA LYS A 104 -11.57 10.84 11.48
C LYS A 104 -10.06 11.03 11.49
N ALA A 105 -9.28 9.96 11.32
CA ALA A 105 -7.82 10.04 11.27
C ALA A 105 -7.35 10.94 10.10
N ILE A 106 -7.88 10.72 8.88
CA ILE A 106 -7.59 11.56 7.70
C ILE A 106 -7.96 13.02 7.96
N HIS A 107 -9.13 13.28 8.56
CA HIS A 107 -9.59 14.64 8.85
C HIS A 107 -8.71 15.37 9.86
N THR A 108 -8.17 14.66 10.84
CA THR A 108 -7.20 15.22 11.80
C THR A 108 -5.91 15.60 11.09
N ILE A 109 -5.37 14.71 10.26
CA ILE A 109 -4.13 14.95 9.50
C ILE A 109 -4.27 16.18 8.59
N HIS A 110 -5.39 16.29 7.85
CA HIS A 110 -5.64 17.44 6.97
C HIS A 110 -5.84 18.79 7.69
N LYS A 111 -6.07 18.80 9.02
CA LYS A 111 -6.18 20.03 9.80
C LYS A 111 -4.85 20.54 10.32
N GLU A 112 -3.84 19.67 10.37
CA GLU A 112 -2.53 19.96 10.93
C GLU A 112 -1.52 20.40 9.84
N HIS A 113 -1.92 20.35 8.57
CA HIS A 113 -1.19 20.83 7.39
C HIS A 113 -1.91 22.00 6.72
#